data_AF-A0A821SN89-F1
#
_entry.id   AF-A0A821SN89-F1
#
_cell.length_a   1.000
_cell.length_b   1.000
_cell.length_c   1.000
_cell.angle_alpha   90.00
_cell.angle_beta   90.00
_cell.angle_gamma   90.00
#
_symmetry.space_group_name_H-M   'P 1'
#
loop_
_entity.id
_entity.type
_entity.pdbx_description
1 polymer ?
#
loop_
_entity_poly.entity_id
_entity_poly.type
_entity_poly.pdbx_seq_one_letter_code
_entity_poly.pdbx_strand_id
1 'polypeptide(L)'
;MQVAICGAGPSGLSQLHAFESARQNGYSIPNIVCFEKQTDFGGQWNYSWRTGLDDYSEPVHSSMYQNLWSNLPKECSEFVDYSFDEHFGQPFTSFPPRTILSDYIQGYAERNNVRQYIRFNTVVRWISYSDEKQKFHVVVKDLLKDETRSEEFDYVIIATGRFSTPNVPYFDGIETFPGRILHSHDFRFAQHFHGQDVLIIGNGLSAEDIALQLYKYGAKSIILSYRTKPKGFKWPDGVKEVPLLVRIDKESIHFRDGSSHTVNAIIFCTGYVHHFPFLDDNLRLKSPTSLYPADLYKATVWVHQPRLLYLGMQRLAFSFNIGNVQAWYVRDLILGKFNIHNINIFCCCLIHIDYFNDKINKFKKFFQ
;
A
#
# COMPACT_ATOMS: atom_id res chain seq x y z
N MET A 1 11.66 7.91 -26.49
CA MET A 1 11.24 6.91 -25.49
C MET A 1 10.15 7.50 -24.61
N GLN A 2 9.09 6.75 -24.35
CA GLN A 2 7.89 7.10 -23.58
C GLN A 2 7.78 6.18 -22.37
N VAL A 3 7.56 6.74 -21.17
CA VAL A 3 7.40 5.97 -19.92
C VAL A 3 6.10 6.34 -19.25
N ALA A 4 5.27 5.35 -18.95
CA ALA A 4 4.09 5.50 -18.12
C ALA A 4 4.39 5.15 -16.66
N ILE A 5 3.93 5.98 -15.73
CA ILE A 5 3.93 5.70 -14.29
C ILE A 5 2.47 5.62 -13.83
N CYS A 6 2.09 4.55 -13.16
CA CYS A 6 0.73 4.34 -12.67
C CYS A 6 0.68 4.56 -11.16
N GLY A 7 0.14 5.70 -10.74
CA GLY A 7 0.01 6.14 -9.35
C GLY A 7 1.02 7.22 -8.95
N ALA A 8 0.53 8.27 -8.30
CA ALA A 8 1.29 9.40 -7.75
C ALA A 8 1.30 9.39 -6.20
N GLY A 9 1.32 8.20 -5.60
CA GLY A 9 1.71 8.02 -4.20
C GLY A 9 3.23 8.17 -3.99
N PRO A 10 3.76 7.95 -2.78
CA PRO A 10 5.19 8.14 -2.48
C PRO A 10 6.15 7.41 -3.42
N SER A 11 5.81 6.20 -3.88
CA SER A 11 6.61 5.46 -4.86
C SER A 11 6.62 6.11 -6.24
N GLY A 12 5.47 6.58 -6.73
CA GLY A 12 5.37 7.27 -8.01
C GLY A 12 6.05 8.65 -7.99
N LEU A 13 5.88 9.39 -6.90
CA LEU A 13 6.58 10.66 -6.69
C LEU A 13 8.10 10.48 -6.65
N SER A 14 8.59 9.43 -5.97
CA SER A 14 10.00 9.07 -5.97
C SER A 14 10.50 8.75 -7.38
N GLN A 15 9.69 8.07 -8.21
CA GLN A 15 10.05 7.75 -9.59
C GLN A 15 10.13 8.98 -10.49
N LEU A 16 9.15 9.88 -10.37
CA LEU A 16 9.14 11.15 -11.09
C LEU A 16 10.35 11.99 -10.73
N HIS A 17 10.61 12.12 -9.43
CA HIS A 17 11.77 12.84 -8.93
C HIS A 17 13.09 12.23 -9.40
N ALA A 18 13.22 10.91 -9.41
CA ALA A 18 14.42 10.25 -9.90
C ALA A 18 14.75 10.69 -11.34
N PHE A 19 13.76 10.73 -12.23
CA PHE A 19 13.92 11.22 -13.61
C PHE A 19 14.20 12.73 -13.65
N GLU A 20 13.45 13.54 -12.92
CA GLU A 20 13.65 15.00 -12.88
C GLU A 20 15.05 15.37 -12.39
N SER A 21 15.54 14.69 -11.35
CA SER A 21 16.92 14.81 -10.87
C SER A 21 17.93 14.50 -11.98
N ALA A 22 17.73 13.45 -12.78
CA ALA A 22 18.61 13.16 -13.91
C ALA A 22 18.55 14.27 -14.98
N ARG A 23 17.35 14.80 -15.28
CA ARG A 23 17.19 15.94 -16.22
C ARG A 23 17.94 17.18 -15.74
N GLN A 24 17.82 17.52 -14.46
CA GLN A 24 18.52 18.66 -13.85
C GLN A 24 20.05 18.49 -13.86
N ASN A 25 20.52 17.24 -13.80
CA ASN A 25 21.94 16.89 -13.94
C ASN A 25 22.41 16.75 -15.41
N GLY A 26 21.63 17.22 -16.37
CA GLY A 26 22.02 17.28 -17.79
C GLY A 26 21.84 15.97 -18.57
N TYR A 27 21.23 14.93 -17.97
CA TYR A 27 20.92 13.71 -18.70
C TYR A 27 19.66 13.92 -19.54
N SER A 28 19.66 13.43 -20.79
CA SER A 28 18.44 13.30 -21.56
C SER A 28 17.53 12.25 -20.91
N ILE A 29 16.29 12.63 -20.60
CA ILE A 29 15.30 11.72 -20.03
C ILE A 29 14.22 11.38 -21.07
N PRO A 30 13.54 10.22 -20.94
CA PRO A 30 12.35 9.93 -21.76
C PRO A 30 11.21 10.92 -21.48
N ASN A 31 10.22 10.93 -22.36
CA ASN A 31 8.95 11.59 -22.06
C ASN A 31 8.21 10.79 -20.98
N ILE A 32 7.87 11.45 -19.88
CA ILE A 32 7.24 10.83 -18.72
C ILE A 32 5.77 11.26 -18.65
N VAL A 33 4.89 10.28 -18.44
CA VAL A 33 3.48 10.54 -18.11
C VAL A 33 3.12 9.72 -16.88
N CYS A 34 2.65 10.38 -15.83
CA CYS A 34 2.11 9.73 -14.65
C CYS A 34 0.58 9.84 -14.64
N PHE A 35 -0.11 8.74 -14.38
CA PHE A 35 -1.55 8.67 -14.27
C PHE A 35 -1.94 8.48 -12.80
N GLU A 36 -2.73 9.39 -12.26
CA GLU A 36 -3.26 9.34 -10.90
C GLU A 36 -4.78 9.45 -10.94
N LYS A 37 -5.46 8.47 -10.33
CA LYS A 37 -6.93 8.45 -10.31
C LYS A 37 -7.50 9.47 -9.34
N GLN A 38 -6.79 9.78 -8.27
CA GLN A 38 -7.19 10.78 -7.28
C GLN A 38 -7.03 12.20 -7.84
N THR A 39 -7.63 13.17 -7.17
CA THR A 39 -7.57 14.60 -7.53
C THR A 39 -6.21 15.24 -7.21
N ASP A 40 -5.40 14.58 -6.38
CA ASP A 40 -4.08 15.07 -5.98
C ASP A 40 -3.14 13.92 -5.59
N PHE A 41 -1.84 14.22 -5.49
CA PHE A 41 -0.81 13.23 -5.14
C PHE A 41 -0.87 12.82 -3.66
N GLY A 42 -0.08 11.80 -3.32
CA GLY A 42 0.09 11.32 -1.94
C GLY A 42 -0.47 9.92 -1.69
N GLY A 43 -1.31 9.40 -2.60
CA GLY A 43 -1.85 8.04 -2.52
C GLY A 43 -2.59 7.82 -1.20
N GLN A 44 -2.09 6.90 -0.37
CA GLN A 44 -2.65 6.63 0.97
C GLN A 44 -2.74 7.89 1.85
N TRP A 45 -1.76 8.79 1.76
CA TRP A 45 -1.67 10.00 2.59
C TRP A 45 -2.67 11.08 2.19
N ASN A 46 -3.18 11.02 0.96
CA ASN A 46 -4.29 11.84 0.48
C ASN A 46 -5.60 11.30 1.06
N TYR A 47 -5.91 11.76 2.28
CA TYR A 47 -7.05 11.31 3.05
C TYR A 47 -8.38 11.68 2.39
N SER A 48 -9.33 10.75 2.43
CA SER A 48 -10.71 10.98 2.05
C SER A 48 -11.64 10.42 3.11
N TRP A 49 -12.72 11.16 3.43
CA TRP A 49 -13.78 10.66 4.30
C TRP A 49 -14.62 9.56 3.64
N ARG A 50 -14.54 9.42 2.30
CA ARG A 50 -15.27 8.42 1.51
C ARG A 50 -14.78 7.01 1.80
N THR A 51 -15.67 6.04 1.63
CA THR A 51 -15.44 4.59 1.80
C THR A 51 -16.11 3.83 0.66
N GLY A 52 -15.61 2.66 0.29
CA GLY A 52 -16.12 1.92 -0.88
C GLY A 52 -15.73 2.57 -2.21
N LEU A 53 -16.59 3.45 -2.74
CA LEU A 53 -16.40 4.13 -4.03
C LEU A 53 -16.25 5.65 -3.86
N ASP A 54 -15.48 6.30 -4.74
CA ASP A 54 -15.32 7.75 -4.79
C ASP A 54 -16.36 8.44 -5.70
N ASP A 55 -16.19 9.75 -5.94
CA ASP A 55 -17.11 10.56 -6.75
C ASP A 55 -17.26 10.10 -8.21
N TYR A 56 -16.29 9.33 -8.71
CA TYR A 56 -16.27 8.81 -10.07
C TYR A 56 -16.57 7.31 -10.12
N SER A 57 -17.10 6.75 -9.02
CA SER A 57 -17.34 5.31 -8.87
C SER A 57 -16.07 4.47 -8.95
N GLU A 58 -14.89 5.05 -8.70
CA GLU A 58 -13.66 4.29 -8.55
C GLU A 58 -13.53 3.77 -7.12
N PRO A 59 -12.93 2.59 -6.89
CA PRO A 59 -12.63 2.13 -5.55
C PRO A 59 -11.79 3.15 -4.79
N VAL A 60 -12.21 3.51 -3.57
CA VAL A 60 -11.45 4.44 -2.72
C VAL A 60 -10.04 3.89 -2.49
N HIS A 61 -9.02 4.73 -2.64
CA HIS A 61 -7.64 4.28 -2.51
C HIS A 61 -7.12 4.32 -1.07
N SER A 62 -7.40 5.42 -0.36
CA SER A 62 -6.88 5.62 0.99
C SER A 62 -7.60 4.72 2.00
N SER A 63 -6.79 4.04 2.81
CA SER A 63 -7.19 3.25 3.97
C SER A 63 -6.89 4.00 5.28
N MET A 64 -6.50 5.27 5.20
CA MET A 64 -6.17 6.08 6.37
C MET A 64 -7.42 6.62 7.04
N TYR A 65 -7.34 6.81 8.35
CA TYR A 65 -8.42 7.29 9.20
C TYR A 65 -8.04 8.60 9.90
N GLN A 66 -9.04 9.26 10.46
CA GLN A 66 -8.82 10.44 11.30
C GLN A 66 -7.98 10.04 12.52
N ASN A 67 -7.10 10.95 12.94
CA ASN A 67 -6.20 10.78 14.09
C ASN A 67 -5.12 9.70 13.89
N LEU A 68 -4.91 9.20 12.67
CA LEU A 68 -3.76 8.36 12.34
C LEU A 68 -2.46 9.13 12.55
N TRP A 69 -1.54 8.54 13.30
CA TRP A 69 -0.17 9.02 13.48
C TRP A 69 0.78 8.03 12.84
N SER A 70 2.02 8.46 12.59
CA SER A 70 3.05 7.55 12.10
C SER A 70 3.17 6.33 13.03
N ASN A 71 3.22 5.14 12.45
CA ASN A 71 3.46 3.89 13.18
C ASN A 71 4.95 3.50 13.22
N LEU A 72 5.80 4.31 12.59
CA LEU A 72 7.25 4.20 12.57
C LEU A 72 7.86 5.53 13.01
N PRO A 73 9.05 5.53 13.61
CA PRO A 73 9.83 6.76 13.76
C PRO A 73 10.00 7.42 12.39
N LYS A 74 9.73 8.72 12.30
CA LYS A 74 9.82 9.49 11.04
C LYS A 74 11.21 9.38 10.41
N GLU A 75 12.24 9.21 11.24
CA GLU A 75 13.64 9.03 10.83
C GLU A 75 13.82 7.76 9.97
N CYS A 76 12.95 6.75 10.10
CA CYS A 76 12.95 5.56 9.24
C CYS A 76 12.21 5.76 7.91
N SER A 77 11.60 6.93 7.70
CA SER A 77 10.74 7.26 6.56
C SER A 77 11.12 8.59 5.90
N GLU A 78 12.29 9.15 6.20
CA GLU A 78 12.74 10.42 5.63
C GLU A 78 13.31 10.26 4.21
N PHE A 79 12.80 11.03 3.23
CA PHE A 79 13.36 11.03 1.88
C PHE A 79 14.86 11.34 1.91
N VAL A 80 15.64 10.55 1.17
CA VAL A 80 17.11 10.55 1.24
C VAL A 80 17.73 11.92 0.90
N ASP A 81 17.05 12.69 0.06
CA ASP A 81 17.51 13.97 -0.48
C ASP A 81 16.61 15.16 -0.12
N TYR A 82 15.72 14.97 0.84
CA TYR A 82 14.82 16.03 1.34
C TYR A 82 14.49 15.77 2.81
N SER A 83 15.17 16.43 3.73
CA SER A 83 14.99 16.13 5.16
C SER A 83 13.73 16.79 5.73
N PHE A 84 13.26 16.26 6.85
CA PHE A 84 12.22 16.90 7.65
C PHE A 84 12.65 18.28 8.14
N ASP A 85 13.93 18.45 8.48
CA ASP A 85 14.48 19.74 8.91
C ASP A 85 14.50 20.75 7.77
N GLU A 86 14.82 20.33 6.54
CA GLU A 86 14.75 21.19 5.36
C GLU A 86 13.32 21.67 5.10
N HIS A 87 12.32 20.79 5.26
CA HIS A 87 10.93 21.12 4.99
C HIS A 87 10.29 21.98 6.10
N PHE A 88 10.46 21.60 7.38
CA PHE A 88 9.78 22.24 8.50
C PHE A 88 10.60 23.33 9.19
N GLY A 89 11.92 23.39 8.97
CA GLY A 89 12.81 24.38 9.57
C GLY A 89 13.04 24.22 11.08
N GLN A 90 12.45 23.21 11.71
CA GLN A 90 12.56 22.95 13.15
C GLN A 90 12.30 21.46 13.48
N PRO A 91 12.91 20.94 14.56
CA PRO A 91 12.66 19.58 14.99
C PRO A 91 11.24 19.41 15.57
N PHE A 92 10.69 18.21 15.44
CA PHE A 92 9.39 17.82 15.99
C PHE A 92 9.39 16.32 16.34
N THR A 93 8.31 15.86 16.98
CA THR A 93 8.17 14.47 17.46
C THR A 93 8.43 13.42 16.36
N SER A 94 9.06 12.31 16.74
CA SER A 94 9.35 11.21 15.82
C SER A 94 8.10 10.45 15.33
N PHE A 95 6.95 10.65 15.96
CA PHE A 95 5.68 10.05 15.52
C PHE A 95 4.67 11.14 15.17
N PRO A 96 4.82 11.82 14.03
CA PRO A 96 3.93 12.90 13.64
C PRO A 96 2.54 12.39 13.21
N PRO A 97 1.49 13.23 13.32
CA PRO A 97 0.19 12.97 12.71
C PRO A 97 0.28 12.81 11.18
N ARG A 98 -0.68 12.10 10.59
CA ARG A 98 -0.82 11.94 9.13
C ARG A 98 -0.74 13.27 8.37
N THR A 99 -1.34 14.34 8.89
CA THR A 99 -1.37 15.65 8.22
C THR A 99 0.03 16.23 8.03
N ILE A 100 0.93 16.05 9.01
CA ILE A 100 2.32 16.50 8.92
C ILE A 100 3.10 15.67 7.89
N LEU A 101 2.92 14.35 7.86
CA LEU A 101 3.56 13.52 6.83
C LEU A 101 2.99 13.79 5.43
N SER A 102 1.69 14.07 5.32
CA SER A 102 1.06 14.51 4.09
C SER A 102 1.69 15.81 3.59
N ASP A 103 1.84 16.81 4.46
CA ASP A 103 2.48 18.10 4.14
C ASP A 103 3.91 17.90 3.61
N TYR A 104 4.71 17.09 4.30
CA TYR A 104 6.06 16.74 3.89
C TYR A 104 6.13 16.06 2.52
N ILE A 105 5.21 15.12 2.21
CA ILE A 105 5.14 14.46 0.90
C ILE A 105 4.74 15.45 -0.21
N GLN A 106 3.83 16.38 0.09
CA GLN A 106 3.42 17.42 -0.86
C GLN A 106 4.58 18.38 -1.13
N GLY A 107 5.28 18.84 -0.09
CA GLY A 107 6.48 19.67 -0.23
C GLY A 107 7.59 18.99 -1.03
N TYR A 108 7.78 17.68 -0.85
CA TYR A 108 8.71 16.90 -1.70
C TYR A 108 8.31 16.94 -3.18
N ALA A 109 7.02 16.80 -3.49
CA ALA A 109 6.54 16.85 -4.88
C ALA A 109 6.69 18.26 -5.49
N GLU A 110 6.41 19.30 -4.71
CA GLU A 110 6.49 20.70 -5.14
C GLU A 110 7.92 21.17 -5.35
N ARG A 111 8.81 20.93 -4.36
CA ARG A 111 10.25 21.27 -4.43
C ARG A 111 10.90 20.69 -5.68
N ASN A 112 10.50 19.48 -6.06
CA ASN A 112 11.04 18.77 -7.21
C ASN A 112 10.25 19.00 -8.51
N ASN A 113 9.25 19.89 -8.52
CA ASN A 113 8.47 20.25 -9.71
C ASN A 113 7.94 19.04 -10.51
N VAL A 114 7.54 17.96 -9.83
CA VAL A 114 7.12 16.71 -10.50
C VAL A 114 5.65 16.74 -10.93
N ARG A 115 4.87 17.71 -10.45
CA ARG A 115 3.44 17.84 -10.76
C ARG A 115 3.16 17.95 -12.26
N GLN A 116 4.07 18.56 -13.02
CA GLN A 116 3.94 18.74 -14.47
C GLN A 116 3.84 17.43 -15.27
N TYR A 117 4.31 16.31 -14.70
CA TYR A 117 4.26 15.00 -15.35
C TYR A 117 2.95 14.25 -15.08
N ILE A 118 2.12 14.73 -14.15
CA ILE A 118 0.98 14.00 -13.61
C ILE A 118 -0.32 14.44 -14.28
N ARG A 119 -1.12 13.46 -14.68
CA ARG A 119 -2.51 13.62 -15.08
C ARG A 119 -3.39 13.08 -13.97
N PHE A 120 -3.91 13.99 -13.16
CA PHE A 120 -4.87 13.69 -12.09
C PHE A 120 -6.24 13.34 -12.65
N ASN A 121 -7.11 12.77 -11.81
CA ASN A 121 -8.43 12.30 -12.21
C ASN A 121 -8.36 11.40 -13.45
N THR A 122 -7.25 10.67 -13.63
CA THR A 122 -7.01 9.84 -14.80
C THR A 122 -6.70 8.43 -14.35
N VAL A 123 -7.64 7.53 -14.57
CA VAL A 123 -7.54 6.15 -14.13
C VAL A 123 -7.05 5.25 -15.26
N VAL A 124 -6.08 4.40 -14.95
CA VAL A 124 -5.62 3.36 -15.86
C VAL A 124 -6.64 2.23 -15.87
N ARG A 125 -7.18 1.93 -17.06
CA ARG A 125 -8.17 0.88 -17.28
C ARG A 125 -7.55 -0.43 -17.71
N TRP A 126 -6.56 -0.37 -18.59
CA TRP A 126 -5.94 -1.57 -19.13
C TRP A 126 -4.51 -1.30 -19.57
N ILE A 127 -3.66 -2.31 -19.42
CA ILE A 127 -2.29 -2.33 -19.89
C ILE A 127 -2.06 -3.71 -20.51
N SER A 128 -1.74 -3.69 -21.80
CA SER A 128 -1.30 -4.85 -22.56
C SER A 128 0.06 -4.57 -23.19
N TYR A 129 0.74 -5.61 -23.66
CA TYR A 129 2.02 -5.48 -24.35
C TYR A 129 1.94 -6.10 -25.74
N SER A 130 2.37 -5.37 -26.76
CA SER A 130 2.43 -5.82 -28.15
C SER A 130 3.83 -6.27 -28.52
N ASP A 131 4.00 -7.56 -28.83
CA ASP A 131 5.26 -8.11 -29.33
C ASP A 131 5.61 -7.58 -30.74
N GLU A 132 4.62 -7.33 -31.58
CA GLU A 132 4.83 -6.77 -32.92
C GLU A 132 5.40 -5.35 -32.84
N LYS A 133 4.76 -4.49 -32.04
CA LYS A 133 5.16 -3.08 -31.89
C LYS A 133 6.27 -2.88 -30.88
N GLN A 134 6.57 -3.89 -30.06
CA GLN A 134 7.51 -3.80 -28.94
C GLN A 134 7.15 -2.63 -28.00
N LYS A 135 5.86 -2.47 -27.66
CA LYS A 135 5.36 -1.40 -26.80
C LYS A 135 4.18 -1.85 -25.93
N PHE A 136 4.00 -1.15 -24.82
CA PHE A 136 2.77 -1.23 -24.03
C PHE A 136 1.68 -0.39 -24.64
N HIS A 137 0.46 -0.91 -24.63
CA HIS A 137 -0.77 -0.18 -24.92
C HIS A 137 -1.47 0.08 -23.59
N VAL A 138 -1.59 1.35 -23.21
CA VAL A 138 -2.15 1.79 -21.94
C VAL A 138 -3.45 2.54 -22.21
N VAL A 139 -4.57 1.95 -21.78
CA VAL A 139 -5.90 2.54 -21.85
C VAL A 139 -6.17 3.31 -20.57
N VAL A 140 -6.54 4.58 -20.69
CA VAL A 140 -6.84 5.46 -19.56
C VAL A 140 -8.19 6.15 -19.76
N LYS A 141 -8.84 6.50 -18.65
CA LYS A 141 -10.05 7.33 -18.64
C LYS A 141 -9.78 8.62 -17.89
N ASP A 142 -9.96 9.76 -18.55
CA ASP A 142 -10.04 11.08 -17.93
C ASP A 142 -11.43 11.20 -17.29
N LEU A 143 -11.49 11.23 -15.96
CA LEU A 143 -12.72 11.21 -15.19
C LEU A 143 -13.44 12.56 -15.21
N LEU A 144 -12.74 13.66 -15.49
CA LEU A 144 -13.35 14.99 -15.60
C LEU A 144 -14.05 15.17 -16.93
N LYS A 145 -13.45 14.65 -18.01
CA LYS A 145 -14.00 14.73 -19.37
C LYS A 145 -14.89 13.56 -19.75
N ASP A 146 -14.87 12.49 -18.94
CA ASP A 146 -15.51 11.20 -19.25
C ASP A 146 -15.00 10.57 -20.57
N GLU A 147 -13.74 10.83 -20.91
CA GLU A 147 -13.13 10.39 -22.16
C GLU A 147 -12.15 9.23 -21.93
N THR A 148 -12.29 8.16 -22.72
CA THR A 148 -11.35 7.04 -22.73
C THR A 148 -10.43 7.14 -23.94
N ARG A 149 -9.13 6.99 -23.71
CA ARG A 149 -8.13 6.96 -24.78
C ARG A 149 -7.07 5.92 -24.52
N SER A 150 -6.27 5.65 -25.54
CA SER A 150 -5.11 4.78 -25.42
C SER A 150 -3.83 5.47 -25.87
N GLU A 151 -2.75 5.21 -25.17
CA GLU A 151 -1.41 5.74 -25.46
C GLU A 151 -0.39 4.59 -25.47
N GLU A 152 0.66 4.71 -26.28
CA GLU A 152 1.72 3.71 -26.38
C GLU A 152 2.96 4.13 -25.59
N PHE A 153 3.54 3.18 -24.85
CA PHE A 153 4.71 3.41 -24.01
C PHE A 153 5.79 2.35 -24.22
N ASP A 154 7.06 2.73 -24.07
CA ASP A 154 8.20 1.81 -24.15
C ASP A 154 8.40 1.06 -22.83
N TYR A 155 8.10 1.73 -21.71
CA TYR A 155 8.15 1.19 -20.35
C TYR A 155 6.90 1.58 -19.55
N VAL A 156 6.53 0.71 -18.62
CA VAL A 156 5.43 0.94 -17.66
C VAL A 156 5.95 0.69 -16.25
N ILE A 157 5.65 1.60 -15.33
CA ILE A 157 6.03 1.52 -13.91
C ILE A 157 4.76 1.51 -13.05
N ILE A 158 4.49 0.39 -12.39
CA ILE A 158 3.35 0.19 -11.50
C ILE A 158 3.71 0.65 -10.09
N ALA A 159 3.11 1.77 -9.67
CA ALA A 159 3.27 2.38 -8.35
C ALA A 159 1.92 2.54 -7.63
N THR A 160 0.95 1.67 -7.93
CA THR A 160 -0.44 1.76 -7.46
C THR A 160 -0.67 1.28 -6.02
N GLY A 161 0.39 0.89 -5.30
CA GLY A 161 0.32 0.39 -3.94
C GLY A 161 -0.35 -0.99 -3.79
N ARG A 162 -0.43 -1.47 -2.54
CA ARG A 162 -0.92 -2.82 -2.19
C ARG A 162 -1.80 -2.88 -0.93
N PHE A 163 -2.18 -1.72 -0.41
CA PHE A 163 -2.90 -1.59 0.87
C PHE A 163 -4.28 -0.95 0.70
N SER A 164 -4.93 -1.21 -0.44
CA SER A 164 -6.23 -0.61 -0.78
C SER A 164 -7.31 -1.64 -1.12
N THR A 165 -6.95 -2.81 -1.64
CA THR A 165 -7.94 -3.88 -1.89
C THR A 165 -8.03 -4.82 -0.69
N PRO A 166 -9.11 -4.78 0.09
CA PRO A 166 -9.19 -5.47 1.38
C PRO A 166 -9.30 -6.99 1.22
N ASN A 167 -8.72 -7.73 2.16
CA ASN A 167 -8.94 -9.17 2.31
C ASN A 167 -10.03 -9.39 3.34
N VAL A 168 -11.25 -9.74 2.93
CA VAL A 168 -12.42 -9.88 3.81
C VAL A 168 -12.87 -11.35 3.85
N PRO A 169 -12.36 -12.18 4.78
CA PRO A 169 -12.77 -13.57 4.89
C PRO A 169 -14.20 -13.71 5.43
N TYR A 170 -14.90 -14.74 4.96
CA TYR A 170 -16.21 -15.11 5.47
C TYR A 170 -16.09 -15.87 6.81
N PHE A 171 -17.07 -15.68 7.70
CA PHE A 171 -17.26 -16.44 8.93
C PHE A 171 -18.74 -16.83 9.04
N ASP A 172 -19.02 -18.04 9.52
CA ASP A 172 -20.38 -18.57 9.58
C ASP A 172 -21.31 -17.68 10.42
N GLY A 173 -22.48 -17.35 9.87
CA GLY A 173 -23.51 -16.54 10.52
C GLY A 173 -23.30 -15.03 10.46
N ILE A 174 -22.22 -14.56 9.82
CA ILE A 174 -21.89 -13.13 9.73
C ILE A 174 -22.97 -12.28 9.06
N GLU A 175 -23.70 -12.84 8.11
CA GLU A 175 -24.82 -12.20 7.42
C GLU A 175 -26.01 -11.89 8.34
N THR A 176 -26.08 -12.54 9.51
CA THR A 176 -27.16 -12.35 10.49
C THR A 176 -26.77 -11.42 11.64
N PHE A 177 -25.51 -10.96 11.68
CA PHE A 177 -25.04 -10.06 12.73
C PHE A 177 -25.75 -8.69 12.62
N PRO A 178 -26.43 -8.23 13.68
CA PRO A 178 -27.25 -7.00 13.62
C PRO A 178 -26.42 -5.72 13.68
N GLY A 179 -25.15 -5.82 14.08
CA GLY A 179 -24.25 -4.69 14.26
C GLY A 179 -23.48 -4.31 13.00
N ARG A 180 -22.63 -3.29 13.13
CA ARG A 180 -21.82 -2.81 12.00
C ARG A 180 -20.67 -3.78 11.70
N ILE A 181 -20.51 -4.14 10.43
CA ILE A 181 -19.36 -4.88 9.92
C ILE A 181 -18.60 -3.99 8.93
N LEU A 182 -17.28 -3.90 9.08
CA LEU A 182 -16.42 -3.17 8.13
C LEU A 182 -15.00 -3.75 8.09
N HIS A 183 -14.28 -3.50 7.02
CA HIS A 183 -12.83 -3.71 6.97
C HIS A 183 -12.09 -2.45 7.46
N SER A 184 -10.84 -2.60 7.92
CA SER A 184 -9.96 -1.49 8.30
C SER A 184 -9.73 -0.48 7.17
N HIS A 185 -9.98 -0.89 5.92
CA HIS A 185 -9.97 -0.02 4.74
C HIS A 185 -11.04 1.07 4.81
N ASP A 186 -12.22 0.75 5.34
CA ASP A 186 -13.37 1.65 5.44
C ASP A 186 -13.47 2.30 6.84
N PHE A 187 -12.53 2.03 7.73
CA PHE A 187 -12.46 2.70 9.02
C PHE A 187 -12.02 4.16 8.83
N ARG A 188 -12.72 5.09 9.48
CA ARG A 188 -12.45 6.54 9.37
C ARG A 188 -12.46 7.28 10.70
N PHE A 189 -13.44 7.01 11.55
CA PHE A 189 -13.67 7.76 12.78
C PHE A 189 -13.84 6.78 13.95
N ALA A 190 -12.92 6.81 14.91
CA ALA A 190 -12.99 5.99 16.11
C ALA A 190 -14.17 6.40 17.02
N GLN A 191 -14.53 7.68 17.00
CA GLN A 191 -15.61 8.25 17.81
C GLN A 191 -16.99 7.63 17.50
N HIS A 192 -17.18 7.05 16.32
CA HIS A 192 -18.40 6.31 15.98
C HIS A 192 -18.62 5.04 16.81
N PHE A 193 -17.60 4.59 17.53
CA PHE A 193 -17.63 3.41 18.38
C PHE A 193 -17.58 3.75 19.88
N HIS A 194 -17.79 5.02 20.24
CA HIS A 194 -17.86 5.44 21.63
C HIS A 194 -18.93 4.65 22.40
N GLY A 195 -18.59 4.15 23.58
CA GLY A 195 -19.46 3.35 24.44
C GLY A 195 -19.79 1.95 23.92
N GLN A 196 -19.21 1.51 22.79
CA GLN A 196 -19.50 0.21 22.18
C GLN A 196 -18.48 -0.86 22.55
N ASP A 197 -18.94 -2.11 22.61
CA ASP A 197 -18.13 -3.31 22.65
C ASP A 197 -17.74 -3.69 21.20
N VAL A 198 -16.45 -3.70 20.86
CA VAL A 198 -15.97 -3.87 19.47
C VAL A 198 -15.09 -5.11 19.32
N LEU A 199 -15.40 -5.96 18.34
CA LEU A 199 -14.52 -7.03 17.90
C LEU A 199 -13.61 -6.55 16.76
N ILE A 200 -12.32 -6.81 16.88
CA ILE A 200 -11.34 -6.67 15.80
C ILE A 200 -10.85 -8.07 15.41
N ILE A 201 -10.99 -8.43 14.14
CA ILE A 201 -10.50 -9.70 13.60
C ILE A 201 -9.17 -9.46 12.90
N GLY A 202 -8.10 -10.06 13.41
CA GLY A 202 -6.75 -9.91 12.87
C GLY A 202 -5.75 -9.47 13.93
N ASN A 203 -4.46 -9.66 13.62
CA ASN A 203 -3.38 -9.42 14.56
C ASN A 203 -2.16 -8.72 13.91
N GLY A 204 -2.44 -7.81 12.98
CA GLY A 204 -1.44 -6.99 12.29
C GLY A 204 -1.43 -5.54 12.78
N LEU A 205 -0.62 -4.69 12.13
CA LEU A 205 -0.46 -3.28 12.49
C LEU A 205 -1.79 -2.51 12.55
N SER A 206 -2.70 -2.77 11.61
CA SER A 206 -4.03 -2.14 11.64
C SER A 206 -4.85 -2.56 12.85
N ALA A 207 -4.73 -3.82 13.32
CA ALA A 207 -5.47 -4.28 14.50
C ALA A 207 -4.98 -3.57 15.76
N GLU A 208 -3.66 -3.44 15.89
CA GLU A 208 -3.01 -2.75 17.01
C GLU A 208 -3.40 -1.28 17.06
N ASP A 209 -3.19 -0.54 15.96
CA ASP A 209 -3.43 0.90 15.96
C ASP A 209 -4.92 1.22 16.07
N ILE A 210 -5.81 0.53 15.34
CA ILE A 210 -7.25 0.77 15.44
C ILE A 210 -7.77 0.42 16.84
N ALA A 211 -7.28 -0.63 17.50
CA ALA A 211 -7.63 -0.91 18.90
C ALA A 211 -7.28 0.26 19.82
N LEU A 212 -6.08 0.82 19.68
CA LEU A 212 -5.64 1.97 20.47
C LEU A 212 -6.43 3.24 20.15
N GLN A 213 -6.82 3.46 18.88
CA GLN A 213 -7.72 4.56 18.52
C GLN A 213 -9.10 4.38 19.15
N LEU A 214 -9.70 3.20 19.05
CA LEU A 214 -10.99 2.90 19.68
C LEU A 214 -10.94 3.11 21.20
N TYR A 215 -9.89 2.62 21.85
CA TYR A 215 -9.68 2.82 23.29
C TYR A 215 -9.57 4.30 23.63
N LYS A 216 -8.71 5.04 22.93
CA LYS A 216 -8.47 6.48 23.13
C LYS A 216 -9.75 7.31 22.97
N TYR A 217 -10.62 6.93 22.04
CA TYR A 217 -11.86 7.66 21.75
C TYR A 217 -13.10 7.09 22.45
N GLY A 218 -12.91 6.20 23.43
CA GLY A 218 -13.92 5.83 24.40
C GLY A 218 -14.81 4.64 24.01
N ALA A 219 -14.32 3.70 23.21
CA ALA A 219 -14.96 2.38 23.12
C ALA A 219 -15.04 1.73 24.50
N LYS A 220 -16.14 1.01 24.79
CA LYS A 220 -16.39 0.41 26.10
C LYS A 220 -15.49 -0.80 26.36
N SER A 221 -15.37 -1.68 25.36
CA SER A 221 -14.41 -2.78 25.38
C SER A 221 -13.99 -3.17 23.97
N ILE A 222 -12.79 -3.74 23.85
CA ILE A 222 -12.20 -4.17 22.57
C ILE A 222 -11.70 -5.60 22.70
N ILE A 223 -12.12 -6.44 21.76
CA ILE A 223 -11.69 -7.83 21.65
C ILE A 223 -10.85 -7.99 20.38
N LEU A 224 -9.59 -8.38 20.52
CA LEU A 224 -8.67 -8.67 19.42
C LEU A 224 -8.64 -10.18 19.17
N SER A 225 -9.20 -10.64 18.06
CA SER A 225 -9.23 -12.05 17.69
C SER A 225 -8.08 -12.43 16.77
N TYR A 226 -7.25 -13.40 17.18
CA TYR A 226 -6.07 -13.85 16.43
C TYR A 226 -6.18 -15.29 15.92
N ARG A 227 -5.62 -15.54 14.71
CA ARG A 227 -5.60 -16.89 14.11
C ARG A 227 -4.50 -17.79 14.66
N THR A 228 -3.27 -17.27 14.72
CA THR A 228 -2.06 -18.07 14.94
C THR A 228 -1.56 -17.96 16.39
N LYS A 229 -1.10 -16.77 16.78
CA LYS A 229 -0.60 -16.47 18.13
C LYS A 229 -1.07 -15.07 18.56
N PRO A 230 -1.27 -14.83 19.86
CA PRO A 230 -1.47 -13.48 20.39
C PRO A 230 -0.22 -12.63 20.22
N LYS A 231 -0.35 -11.31 20.34
CA LYS A 231 0.79 -10.38 20.49
C LYS A 231 1.39 -10.50 21.88
N GLY A 232 0.56 -10.65 22.90
CA GLY A 232 1.00 -10.68 24.28
C GLY A 232 1.44 -9.31 24.79
N PHE A 233 0.91 -8.23 24.21
CA PHE A 233 1.15 -6.89 24.75
C PHE A 233 0.40 -6.71 26.07
N LYS A 234 0.91 -5.80 26.91
CA LYS A 234 0.19 -5.34 28.10
C LYS A 234 -0.86 -4.32 27.66
N TRP A 235 -2.02 -4.82 27.25
CA TRP A 235 -3.13 -3.99 26.82
C TRP A 235 -3.75 -3.20 27.99
N PRO A 236 -4.35 -2.02 27.74
CA PRO A 236 -5.14 -1.31 28.73
C PRO A 236 -6.36 -2.11 29.20
N ASP A 237 -6.91 -1.72 30.35
CA ASP A 237 -8.14 -2.32 30.85
C ASP A 237 -9.28 -2.18 29.82
N GLY A 238 -10.05 -3.25 29.63
CA GLY A 238 -11.11 -3.31 28.62
C GLY A 238 -10.64 -3.75 27.22
N VAL A 239 -9.33 -3.93 26.99
CA VAL A 239 -8.78 -4.49 25.74
C VAL A 239 -8.23 -5.89 26.03
N LYS A 240 -8.67 -6.91 25.28
CA LYS A 240 -8.20 -8.30 25.45
C LYS A 240 -7.97 -9.02 24.13
N GLU A 241 -7.09 -10.02 24.15
CA GLU A 241 -6.84 -10.91 23.02
C GLU A 241 -7.53 -12.26 23.22
N VAL A 242 -8.18 -12.77 22.18
CA VAL A 242 -8.85 -14.08 22.16
C VAL A 242 -8.47 -14.85 20.88
N PRO A 243 -8.56 -16.19 20.88
CA PRO A 243 -8.37 -16.99 19.66
C PRO A 243 -9.37 -16.64 18.55
N LEU A 244 -9.20 -17.28 17.39
CA LEU A 244 -9.98 -16.96 16.20
C LEU A 244 -11.48 -17.15 16.44
N LEU A 245 -12.27 -16.20 15.94
CA LEU A 245 -13.70 -16.33 15.71
C LEU A 245 -13.99 -17.60 14.89
N VAL A 246 -14.97 -18.39 15.32
CA VAL A 246 -15.43 -19.58 14.62
C VAL A 246 -16.83 -19.38 14.03
N ARG A 247 -17.76 -18.82 14.81
CA ARG A 247 -19.16 -18.62 14.39
C ARG A 247 -19.79 -17.40 15.05
N ILE A 248 -20.77 -16.81 14.38
CA ILE A 248 -21.63 -15.76 14.91
C ILE A 248 -23.08 -16.28 14.97
N ASP A 249 -23.70 -16.18 16.15
CA ASP A 249 -25.09 -16.58 16.40
C ASP A 249 -25.91 -15.35 16.80
N LYS A 250 -26.55 -14.67 15.84
CA LYS A 250 -27.29 -13.41 16.02
C LYS A 250 -26.48 -12.36 16.81
N GLU A 251 -26.49 -12.41 18.14
CA GLU A 251 -25.82 -11.47 19.06
C GLU A 251 -24.54 -12.03 19.70
N SER A 252 -24.31 -13.35 19.65
CA SER A 252 -23.19 -14.01 20.32
C SER A 252 -22.09 -14.40 19.34
N ILE A 253 -20.85 -14.07 19.67
CA ILE A 253 -19.64 -14.37 18.90
C ILE A 253 -18.87 -15.48 19.61
N HIS A 254 -18.61 -16.59 18.91
CA HIS A 254 -17.98 -17.79 19.46
C HIS A 254 -16.53 -17.94 18.98
N PHE A 255 -15.60 -18.19 19.91
CA PHE A 255 -14.17 -18.28 19.63
C PHE A 255 -13.65 -19.71 19.81
N ARG A 256 -12.47 -19.98 19.25
CA ARG A 256 -11.86 -21.33 19.21
C ARG A 256 -11.56 -21.93 20.59
N ASP A 257 -11.42 -21.13 21.64
CA ASP A 257 -11.26 -21.61 23.02
C ASP A 257 -12.57 -21.96 23.72
N GLY A 258 -13.71 -21.85 23.03
CA GLY A 258 -15.04 -22.09 23.60
C GLY A 258 -15.63 -20.88 24.32
N SER A 259 -14.90 -19.75 24.42
CA SER A 259 -15.47 -18.51 24.94
C SER A 259 -16.48 -17.90 23.97
N SER A 260 -17.41 -17.11 24.52
CA SER A 260 -18.37 -16.36 23.73
C SER A 260 -18.57 -14.94 24.28
N HIS A 261 -18.74 -13.97 23.39
CA HIS A 261 -18.94 -12.57 23.74
C HIS A 261 -19.98 -11.90 22.85
N THR A 262 -20.72 -10.94 23.40
CA THR A 262 -21.59 -10.03 22.64
C THR A 262 -20.80 -8.78 22.28
N VAL A 263 -20.96 -8.27 21.05
CA VAL A 263 -20.33 -7.03 20.59
C VAL A 263 -21.31 -6.22 19.74
N ASN A 264 -21.08 -4.91 19.61
CA ASN A 264 -21.88 -4.01 18.79
C ASN A 264 -21.33 -3.85 17.36
N ALA A 265 -20.03 -4.09 17.16
CA ALA A 265 -19.40 -3.95 15.85
C ALA A 265 -18.25 -4.93 15.64
N ILE A 266 -17.98 -5.24 14.37
CA ILE A 266 -16.89 -6.10 13.91
C ILE A 266 -16.04 -5.34 12.89
N ILE A 267 -14.73 -5.23 13.17
CA ILE A 267 -13.75 -4.62 12.28
C ILE A 267 -12.77 -5.68 11.80
N PHE A 268 -12.76 -5.94 10.50
CA PHE A 268 -11.77 -6.79 9.87
C PHE A 268 -10.45 -6.04 9.70
N CYS A 269 -9.44 -6.43 10.46
CA CYS A 269 -8.04 -6.03 10.30
C CYS A 269 -7.24 -7.17 9.65
N THR A 270 -7.79 -7.77 8.61
CA THR A 270 -7.34 -9.00 7.95
C THR A 270 -6.44 -8.79 6.74
N GLY A 271 -6.00 -7.55 6.52
CA GLY A 271 -4.98 -7.18 5.56
C GLY A 271 -5.54 -6.93 4.16
N TYR A 272 -4.66 -7.00 3.17
CA TYR A 272 -4.94 -6.59 1.80
C TYR A 272 -4.34 -7.60 0.81
N VAL A 273 -4.84 -7.57 -0.42
CA VAL A 273 -4.32 -8.39 -1.53
C VAL A 273 -3.65 -7.52 -2.59
N HIS A 274 -2.65 -8.07 -3.26
CA HIS A 274 -2.16 -7.49 -4.50
C HIS A 274 -3.25 -7.64 -5.56
N HIS A 275 -3.74 -6.51 -6.07
CA HIS A 275 -4.84 -6.48 -7.02
C HIS A 275 -4.57 -5.44 -8.09
N PHE A 276 -4.42 -5.93 -9.33
CA PHE A 276 -4.15 -5.09 -10.50
C PHE A 276 -5.15 -5.48 -11.60
N PRO A 277 -6.39 -4.96 -11.52
CA PRO A 277 -7.46 -5.32 -12.45
C PRO A 277 -7.24 -4.75 -13.86
N PHE A 278 -6.24 -3.88 -14.02
CA PHE A 278 -5.90 -3.17 -15.25
C PHE A 278 -4.71 -3.79 -16.00
N LEU A 279 -4.25 -4.99 -15.63
CA LEU A 279 -3.13 -5.67 -16.29
C LEU A 279 -3.58 -6.98 -16.93
N ASP A 280 -3.08 -7.26 -18.13
CA ASP A 280 -3.13 -8.60 -18.71
C ASP A 280 -2.51 -9.63 -17.76
N ASP A 281 -3.00 -10.87 -17.86
CA ASP A 281 -2.68 -11.94 -16.92
C ASP A 281 -1.19 -12.31 -16.87
N ASN A 282 -0.46 -12.16 -17.98
CA ASN A 282 0.98 -12.38 -18.11
C ASN A 282 1.84 -11.21 -17.60
N LEU A 283 1.25 -10.03 -17.40
CA LEU A 283 1.91 -8.84 -16.86
C LEU A 283 1.68 -8.69 -15.34
N ARG A 284 0.67 -9.39 -14.82
CA ARG A 284 0.14 -9.17 -13.47
C ARG A 284 0.93 -9.93 -12.40
N LEU A 285 1.49 -9.18 -11.45
CA LEU A 285 2.10 -9.74 -10.24
C LEU A 285 1.07 -10.52 -9.41
N LYS A 286 1.30 -11.81 -9.21
CA LYS A 286 0.47 -12.72 -8.40
C LYS A 286 1.28 -13.25 -7.21
N SER A 287 1.40 -12.44 -6.15
CA SER A 287 2.16 -12.82 -4.95
C SER A 287 1.40 -12.47 -3.67
N PRO A 288 1.49 -13.27 -2.60
CA PRO A 288 1.08 -12.82 -1.27
C PRO A 288 1.96 -11.63 -0.83
N THR A 289 1.48 -10.88 0.17
CA THR A 289 2.26 -9.81 0.79
C THR A 289 3.44 -10.40 1.58
N SER A 290 4.64 -10.33 1.02
CA SER A 290 5.89 -10.87 1.57
C SER A 290 7.02 -9.84 1.49
N LEU A 291 8.13 -10.08 2.20
CA LEU A 291 9.32 -9.21 2.13
C LEU A 291 9.92 -9.14 0.71
N TYR A 292 9.78 -10.23 -0.04
CA TYR A 292 10.24 -10.33 -1.42
C TYR A 292 9.15 -11.02 -2.25
N PRO A 293 8.28 -10.26 -2.93
CA PRO A 293 7.29 -10.83 -3.85
C PRO A 293 7.97 -11.63 -4.95
N ALA A 294 7.32 -12.71 -5.37
CA ALA A 294 7.81 -13.56 -6.46
C ALA A 294 7.97 -12.77 -7.77
N ASP A 295 8.85 -13.24 -8.64
CA ASP A 295 9.00 -12.78 -10.03
C ASP A 295 9.38 -11.30 -10.21
N LEU A 296 9.85 -10.65 -9.15
CA LEU A 296 10.42 -9.31 -9.18
C LEU A 296 11.93 -9.34 -8.99
N TYR A 297 12.70 -9.29 -10.08
CA TYR A 297 14.15 -9.14 -9.98
C TYR A 297 14.53 -7.81 -9.33
N LYS A 298 15.47 -7.86 -8.38
CA LYS A 298 15.84 -6.73 -7.52
C LYS A 298 14.61 -6.04 -6.92
N ALA A 299 13.55 -6.83 -6.67
CA ALA A 299 12.30 -6.38 -6.09
C ALA A 299 11.59 -5.28 -6.92
N THR A 300 11.91 -5.12 -8.22
CA THR A 300 11.34 -4.08 -9.08
C THR A 300 11.03 -4.54 -10.51
N VAL A 301 11.88 -5.36 -11.12
CA VAL A 301 11.77 -5.71 -12.55
C VAL A 301 10.91 -6.97 -12.69
N TRP A 302 9.82 -6.89 -13.46
CA TRP A 302 8.99 -8.06 -13.77
C TRP A 302 9.75 -9.01 -14.70
N VAL A 303 10.07 -10.21 -14.23
CA VAL A 303 10.98 -11.12 -14.96
C VAL A 303 10.43 -11.62 -16.29
N HIS A 304 9.10 -11.64 -16.45
CA HIS A 304 8.44 -12.10 -17.68
C HIS A 304 8.31 -10.99 -18.75
N GLN A 305 8.44 -9.73 -18.35
CA GLN A 305 8.52 -8.59 -19.27
C GLN A 305 9.35 -7.48 -18.60
N PRO A 306 10.68 -7.45 -18.80
CA PRO A 306 11.60 -6.55 -18.08
C PRO A 306 11.38 -5.04 -18.29
N ARG A 307 10.53 -4.65 -19.24
CA ARG A 307 10.09 -3.26 -19.43
C ARG A 307 8.86 -2.88 -18.61
N LEU A 308 8.28 -3.83 -17.89
CA LEU A 308 7.28 -3.63 -16.85
C LEU A 308 7.97 -3.67 -15.48
N LEU A 309 7.78 -2.61 -14.70
CA LEU A 309 8.46 -2.40 -13.44
C LEU A 309 7.43 -2.16 -12.33
N TYR A 310 7.74 -2.58 -11.11
CA TYR A 310 6.88 -2.43 -9.94
C TYR A 310 7.65 -1.73 -8.82
N LEU A 311 6.99 -0.82 -8.11
CA LEU A 311 7.56 -0.10 -6.96
C LEU A 311 6.70 -0.32 -5.71
N GLY A 312 7.34 -0.57 -4.56
CA GLY A 312 6.64 -0.63 -3.27
C GLY A 312 5.75 -1.86 -3.04
N MET A 313 5.96 -2.96 -3.78
CA MET A 313 5.14 -4.18 -3.66
C MET A 313 5.53 -5.10 -2.48
N GLN A 314 6.63 -4.79 -1.79
CA GLN A 314 7.16 -5.59 -0.69
C GLN A 314 6.50 -5.22 0.65
N ARG A 315 6.39 -6.21 1.54
CA ARG A 315 6.04 -6.09 2.96
C ARG A 315 7.23 -5.57 3.77
N LEU A 316 7.59 -4.31 3.59
CA LEU A 316 8.76 -3.73 4.26
C LEU A 316 8.40 -2.96 5.53
N ALA A 317 9.37 -2.89 6.45
CA ALA A 317 9.33 -2.02 7.62
C ALA A 317 9.73 -0.57 7.31
N PHE A 318 10.36 -0.31 6.15
CA PHE A 318 10.72 1.02 5.68
C PHE A 318 9.78 1.46 4.56
N SER A 319 9.46 2.75 4.49
CA SER A 319 8.42 3.30 3.63
C SER A 319 9.01 4.08 2.45
N PHE A 320 9.21 5.39 2.60
CA PHE A 320 9.54 6.32 1.51
C PHE A 320 10.92 6.03 0.91
N ASN A 321 11.89 5.71 1.75
CA ASN A 321 13.30 5.56 1.38
C ASN A 321 13.51 4.34 0.49
N ILE A 322 12.77 3.24 0.70
CA ILE A 322 12.86 2.10 -0.21
C ILE A 322 12.21 2.42 -1.55
N GLY A 323 11.07 3.13 -1.56
CA GLY A 323 10.50 3.65 -2.80
C GLY A 323 11.49 4.51 -3.58
N ASN A 324 12.26 5.34 -2.86
CA ASN A 324 13.35 6.17 -3.38
C ASN A 324 14.47 5.30 -4.00
N VAL A 325 15.05 4.35 -3.26
CA VAL A 325 16.10 3.46 -3.79
C VAL A 325 15.63 2.66 -5.01
N GLN A 326 14.40 2.14 -4.98
CA GLN A 326 13.81 1.42 -6.11
C GLN A 326 13.64 2.31 -7.34
N ALA A 327 13.17 3.54 -7.14
CA ALA A 327 12.97 4.52 -8.21
C ALA A 327 14.27 4.90 -8.93
N TRP A 328 15.38 5.06 -8.19
CA TRP A 328 16.68 5.36 -8.77
C TRP A 328 17.23 4.18 -9.56
N TYR A 329 17.09 2.97 -9.03
CA TYR A 329 17.47 1.74 -9.73
C TYR A 329 16.69 1.61 -11.06
N VAL A 330 15.37 1.78 -11.02
CA VAL A 330 14.50 1.73 -12.20
C VAL A 330 14.86 2.81 -13.22
N ARG A 331 15.10 4.05 -12.76
CA ARG A 331 15.54 5.13 -13.63
C ARG A 331 16.83 4.76 -14.36
N ASP A 332 17.85 4.31 -13.64
CA ASP A 332 19.16 4.02 -14.22
C ASP A 332 19.12 2.82 -15.18
N LEU A 333 18.23 1.86 -14.94
CA LEU A 333 17.89 0.81 -15.90
C LEU A 333 17.30 1.40 -17.20
N ILE A 334 16.27 2.24 -17.09
CA ILE A 334 15.59 2.85 -18.24
C ILE A 334 16.53 3.75 -19.04
N LEU A 335 17.41 4.48 -18.37
CA LEU A 335 18.43 5.33 -19.00
C LEU A 335 19.61 4.52 -19.59
N GLY A 336 19.60 3.20 -19.48
CA GLY A 336 20.63 2.33 -20.05
C GLY A 336 21.99 2.43 -19.35
N LYS A 337 22.04 2.91 -18.11
CA LYS A 337 23.31 2.99 -17.33
C LYS A 337 23.83 1.61 -16.96
N PHE A 338 22.95 0.62 -16.90
CA PHE A 338 23.30 -0.78 -16.81
C PHE A 338 22.26 -1.61 -17.57
N ASN A 339 22.68 -2.77 -18.06
CA ASN A 339 21.81 -3.73 -18.73
C ASN A 339 21.60 -4.94 -17.83
N ILE A 340 20.37 -5.44 -17.81
CA ILE A 340 20.11 -6.70 -17.15
C ILE A 340 20.40 -7.82 -18.13
N HIS A 341 21.47 -8.57 -17.88
CA HIS A 341 21.89 -9.63 -18.78
C HIS A 341 21.08 -10.90 -18.50
N ASN A 342 20.51 -11.47 -19.58
CA ASN A 342 19.99 -12.83 -19.70
C ASN A 342 18.85 -13.23 -18.74
N ILE A 343 17.66 -13.51 -19.30
CA ILE A 343 16.46 -13.82 -18.52
C ILE A 343 16.66 -15.04 -17.58
N ASN A 344 17.49 -15.99 -17.99
CA ASN A 344 17.79 -17.20 -17.21
C ASN A 344 18.52 -16.93 -15.88
N ILE A 345 19.22 -15.79 -15.74
CA ILE A 345 19.88 -15.41 -14.48
C ILE A 345 18.85 -14.90 -13.45
N PHE A 346 17.70 -14.37 -13.90
CA PHE A 346 16.65 -13.90 -13.00
C PHE A 346 16.12 -15.01 -12.09
N CYS A 347 15.83 -16.17 -12.67
CA CYS A 347 15.32 -17.33 -11.93
C CYS A 347 16.35 -17.82 -10.89
N CYS A 348 17.65 -17.83 -11.22
CA CYS A 348 18.71 -18.23 -10.28
C CYS A 348 18.85 -17.27 -9.10
N CYS A 349 18.72 -15.96 -9.31
CA CYS A 349 18.72 -14.98 -8.22
C CYS A 349 17.47 -15.12 -7.31
N LEU A 350 16.32 -15.49 -7.87
CA LEU A 350 15.09 -15.76 -7.12
C LEU A 350 15.20 -17.06 -6.30
N ILE A 351 15.77 -18.13 -6.87
CA ILE A 351 16.03 -19.41 -6.17
C ILE A 351 16.91 -19.23 -4.93
N HIS A 352 17.94 -18.39 -5.01
CA HIS A 352 18.75 -18.07 -3.83
C HIS A 352 17.96 -17.30 -2.77
N ILE A 353 16.97 -16.50 -3.15
CA ILE A 353 16.13 -15.73 -2.23
C ILE A 353 15.05 -16.60 -1.58
N ASP A 354 14.48 -17.57 -2.29
CA ASP A 354 13.58 -18.58 -1.70
C ASP A 354 14.31 -19.41 -0.65
N TYR A 355 15.57 -19.77 -0.91
CA TYR A 355 16.45 -20.37 0.08
C TYR A 355 16.70 -19.46 1.30
N PHE A 356 16.82 -18.14 1.10
CA PHE A 356 16.91 -17.18 2.21
C PHE A 356 15.58 -16.99 2.95
N ASN A 357 14.43 -16.99 2.27
CA ASN A 357 13.11 -16.92 2.89
C ASN A 357 12.85 -18.16 3.76
N ASP A 358 13.22 -19.35 3.28
CA ASP A 358 13.18 -20.58 4.07
C ASP A 358 14.12 -20.54 5.27
N LYS A 359 15.33 -19.99 5.11
CA LYS A 359 16.26 -19.79 6.23
C LYS A 359 15.77 -18.74 7.22
N ILE A 360 15.18 -17.63 6.78
CA ILE A 360 14.58 -16.60 7.64
C ILE A 360 13.38 -17.15 8.39
N ASN A 361 12.55 -17.98 7.74
CA ASN A 361 11.43 -18.67 8.39
C ASN A 361 11.92 -19.71 9.41
N LYS A 362 13.04 -20.39 9.15
CA LYS A 362 13.73 -21.26 10.13
C LYS A 362 14.38 -20.45 11.26
N PHE A 363 14.97 -19.28 10.98
CA PHE A 363 15.55 -18.39 11.98
C PHE A 363 14.48 -17.82 12.92
N LYS A 364 13.29 -17.47 12.38
CA LYS A 364 12.11 -17.08 13.19
C LYS A 364 11.58 -18.19 14.09
N LYS A 365 11.79 -19.47 13.74
CA LYS A 365 11.49 -20.61 14.61
C LYS A 365 12.54 -20.83 15.71
N PHE A 366 13.73 -20.23 15.59
CA PHE A 366 14.81 -20.36 16.57
C PHE A 366 14.71 -19.31 17.70
N PHE A 367 13.97 -18.22 17.47
CA PHE A 367 13.68 -17.15 18.45
C PHE A 367 12.22 -17.19 18.97
N GLN A 368 11.50 -18.29 18.72
CA GLN A 368 10.22 -18.64 19.36
C GLN A 368 10.45 -19.88 20.20
#